data_AF-A0A3D4BBI1-F1
#
_entry.id   AF-A0A3D4BBI1-F1
#
_cell.length_a   1.000
_cell.length_b   1.000
_cell.length_c   1.000
_cell.angle_alpha   90.00
_cell.angle_beta   90.00
_cell.angle_gamma   90.00
#
_symmetry.space_group_name_H-M   'P 1'
#
loop_
_entity.id
_entity.type
_entity.pdbx_description
1 polymer ?
#
loop_
_entity_poly.entity_id
_entity_poly.type
_entity_poly.pdbx_seq_one_letter_code
_entity_poly.pdbx_strand_id
1 'polypeptide(L)'
;PRVVYDNPNQRAVVEWVKQQNIDVLFIFTGFIIKQPLLNAVNYCILNKHAGLLPAYKGVFPVFWAMKNQDPIGVTIHKVNKGIDEGEIVLQKIYPTRTDFTVYDYYRVIYRDTPNLIISSLKLLEDEKREPIIHQLSDSYYSLPTKAEFKAFTRAGLRFI
;
A
#
# COMPACT_ATOMS: atom_id res chain seq x y z
N PRO A 1 -10.50 5.69 20.96
CA PRO A 1 -10.01 7.06 21.29
C PRO A 1 -9.28 7.65 20.07
N ARG A 2 -9.33 8.97 19.85
CA ARG A 2 -8.53 9.64 18.81
C ARG A 2 -7.40 10.40 19.48
N VAL A 3 -6.17 10.14 19.05
CA VAL A 3 -4.97 10.87 19.44
C VAL A 3 -4.33 11.50 18.20
N VAL A 4 -3.68 12.65 18.34
CA VAL A 4 -3.11 13.40 17.22
C VAL A 4 -1.65 13.71 17.53
N TYR A 5 -0.78 13.33 16.60
CA TYR A 5 0.67 13.53 16.66
C TYR A 5 1.19 13.80 15.26
N ASP A 6 2.24 14.60 15.13
CA ASP A 6 2.78 15.01 13.82
C ASP A 6 3.54 13.88 13.10
N ASN A 7 4.10 12.93 13.85
CA ASN A 7 4.91 11.85 13.31
C ASN A 7 4.66 10.55 14.09
N PRO A 8 4.33 9.42 13.42
CA PRO A 8 4.04 8.17 14.08
C PRO A 8 5.26 7.57 14.81
N ASN A 9 6.47 8.01 14.48
CA ASN A 9 7.71 7.52 15.09
C ASN A 9 8.06 8.23 16.42
N GLN A 10 7.24 9.17 16.88
CA GLN A 10 7.44 9.83 18.16
C GLN A 10 7.32 8.82 19.31
N ARG A 11 8.14 9.02 20.35
CA ARG A 11 8.16 8.18 21.55
C ARG A 11 6.78 8.01 22.17
N ALA A 12 6.00 9.08 22.26
CA ALA A 12 4.64 9.05 22.81
C ALA A 12 3.70 8.10 22.05
N VAL A 13 3.80 8.05 20.71
CA VAL A 13 3.01 7.12 19.89
C VAL A 13 3.44 5.68 20.14
N VAL A 14 4.75 5.43 20.15
CA VAL A 14 5.33 4.10 20.43
C VAL A 14 4.87 3.59 21.80
N GLU A 15 4.97 4.42 22.84
CA GLU A 15 4.53 4.08 24.19
C GLU A 15 3.02 3.84 24.26
N TRP A 16 2.23 4.68 23.60
CA TRP A 16 0.78 4.51 23.53
C TRP A 16 0.41 3.18 22.87
N VAL A 17 0.99 2.84 21.71
CA VAL A 17 0.74 1.58 21.00
C VAL A 17 1.08 0.38 21.89
N LYS A 18 2.21 0.40 22.60
CA LYS A 18 2.58 -0.65 23.55
C LYS A 18 1.57 -0.79 24.69
N GLN A 19 1.15 0.33 25.28
CA GLN A 19 0.19 0.35 26.38
C GLN A 19 -1.18 -0.19 25.99
N GLN A 20 -1.60 0.02 24.73
CA GLN A 20 -2.86 -0.52 24.23
C GLN A 20 -2.79 -2.01 23.87
N ASN A 21 -1.62 -2.65 23.94
CA ASN A 21 -1.41 -4.05 23.58
C ASN A 21 -1.94 -4.38 22.18
N ILE A 22 -1.53 -3.59 21.17
CA ILE A 22 -2.02 -3.72 19.80
C ILE A 22 -1.39 -4.93 19.11
N ASP A 23 -2.23 -5.88 18.67
CA ASP A 23 -1.77 -7.03 17.90
C ASP A 23 -1.50 -6.68 16.43
N VAL A 24 -2.45 -6.01 15.79
CA VAL A 24 -2.34 -5.59 14.38
C VAL A 24 -2.59 -4.09 14.26
N LEU A 25 -1.65 -3.40 13.60
CA LEU A 25 -1.77 -1.96 13.31
C LEU A 25 -1.86 -1.74 11.80
N PHE A 26 -2.94 -1.11 11.33
CA PHE A 26 -3.03 -0.65 9.94
C PHE A 26 -2.54 0.78 9.80
N ILE A 27 -1.74 1.05 8.77
CA ILE A 27 -1.20 2.39 8.51
C ILE A 27 -1.75 2.99 7.22
N PHE A 28 -1.98 4.30 7.28
CA PHE A 28 -2.33 5.16 6.15
C PHE A 28 -1.47 6.41 6.22
N THR A 29 -0.20 6.28 5.84
CA THR A 29 0.80 7.32 6.08
C THR A 29 1.89 7.33 5.02
N GLY A 30 2.46 8.50 4.76
CA GLY A 30 3.67 8.65 3.95
C GLY A 30 4.96 8.54 4.75
N PHE A 31 4.90 8.32 6.07
CA PHE A 31 6.08 8.16 6.90
C PHE A 31 6.66 6.74 6.81
N ILE A 32 7.98 6.65 6.72
CA ILE A 32 8.69 5.39 6.95
C ILE A 32 8.60 5.06 8.44
N ILE A 33 8.04 3.90 8.76
CA ILE A 33 7.91 3.41 10.13
C ILE A 33 9.27 2.91 10.63
N LYS A 34 9.71 3.42 11.78
CA LYS A 34 11.00 3.10 12.40
C LYS A 34 10.88 1.92 13.36
N GLN A 35 12.01 1.28 13.61
CA GLN A 35 12.10 0.07 14.44
C GLN A 35 11.39 0.17 15.80
N PRO A 36 11.42 1.30 16.54
CA PRO A 36 10.70 1.38 17.81
C PRO A 36 9.20 1.15 17.69
N LEU A 37 8.55 1.66 16.64
CA LEU A 37 7.13 1.45 16.39
C LEU A 37 6.87 0.07 15.78
N LEU A 38 7.74 -0.44 14.89
CA LEU A 38 7.65 -1.83 14.41
C LEU A 38 7.63 -2.83 15.58
N ASN A 39 8.48 -2.61 16.58
CA ASN A 39 8.59 -3.48 17.77
C ASN A 39 7.51 -3.22 18.84
N ALA A 40 6.67 -2.20 18.66
CA ALA A 40 5.62 -1.86 19.62
C ALA A 40 4.33 -2.66 19.41
N VAL A 41 4.18 -3.27 18.23
CA VAL A 41 3.00 -4.02 17.81
C VAL A 41 3.29 -5.50 17.97
N ASN A 42 2.36 -6.26 18.57
CA ASN A 42 2.65 -7.64 19.00
C ASN A 42 2.79 -8.61 17.83
N TYR A 43 2.02 -8.42 16.75
CA TYR A 43 2.00 -9.34 15.63
C TYR A 43 2.51 -8.70 14.33
N CYS A 44 1.81 -7.71 13.77
CA CYS A 44 2.29 -7.04 12.57
C CYS A 44 1.69 -5.67 12.32
N ILE A 45 2.41 -4.86 11.55
CA ILE A 45 1.89 -3.64 10.95
C ILE A 45 1.52 -3.94 9.50
N LEU A 46 0.34 -3.54 9.06
CA LEU A 46 -0.16 -3.72 7.69
C LEU A 46 -0.26 -2.38 6.96
N ASN A 47 0.19 -2.36 5.71
CA ASN A 47 0.02 -1.23 4.82
C ASN A 47 -0.79 -1.64 3.59
N LYS A 48 -1.64 -0.73 3.12
CA LYS A 48 -2.32 -0.84 1.83
C LYS A 48 -1.53 -0.04 0.80
N HIS A 49 -0.92 -0.74 -0.15
CA HIS A 49 -0.22 -0.16 -1.27
C HIS A 49 -1.04 -0.29 -2.55
N ALA A 50 -1.27 0.80 -3.28
CA ALA A 50 -2.11 0.80 -4.49
C ALA A 50 -1.34 0.37 -5.76
N GLY A 51 -0.46 -0.63 -5.61
CA GLY A 51 0.35 -1.22 -6.66
C GLY A 51 0.48 -2.72 -6.46
N LEU A 52 0.87 -3.43 -7.51
CA LEU A 52 1.04 -4.88 -7.50
C LEU A 52 2.47 -5.26 -7.08
N LEU A 53 2.74 -5.33 -5.77
CA LEU A 53 4.05 -5.74 -5.26
C LEU A 53 4.45 -7.14 -5.76
N PRO A 54 5.75 -7.38 -6.03
CA PRO A 54 6.90 -6.49 -5.80
C PRO A 54 7.07 -5.39 -6.86
N ALA A 55 6.25 -5.34 -7.91
CA ALA A 55 6.26 -4.25 -8.86
C ALA A 55 5.63 -2.98 -8.26
N TYR A 56 6.01 -1.82 -8.80
CA TYR A 56 5.41 -0.53 -8.47
C TYR A 56 5.56 -0.12 -7.00
N LYS A 57 6.66 -0.47 -6.32
CA LYS A 57 7.00 0.08 -4.99
C LYS A 57 7.12 1.60 -5.04
N GLY A 58 6.98 2.25 -3.89
CA GLY A 58 7.16 3.69 -3.75
C GLY A 58 5.85 4.44 -3.94
N VAL A 59 5.86 5.50 -4.76
CA VAL A 59 4.76 6.48 -4.76
C VAL A 59 4.06 6.53 -6.11
N PHE A 60 2.76 6.86 -6.08
CA PHE A 60 1.90 6.97 -7.27
C PHE A 60 1.83 5.67 -8.12
N PRO A 61 1.74 4.47 -7.52
CA PRO A 61 1.78 3.20 -8.26
C PRO A 61 0.74 3.08 -9.38
N VAL A 62 -0.49 3.58 -9.18
CA VAL A 62 -1.54 3.58 -10.22
C VAL A 62 -1.12 4.38 -11.45
N PHE A 63 -0.51 5.55 -11.26
CA PHE A 63 -0.01 6.38 -12.36
C PHE A 63 1.05 5.61 -13.16
N TRP A 64 2.01 4.98 -12.48
CA TRP A 64 3.09 4.24 -13.14
C TRP A 64 2.58 3.02 -13.89
N ALA A 65 1.69 2.23 -13.27
CA ALA A 65 1.09 1.06 -13.92
C ALA A 65 0.28 1.46 -15.15
N MET A 66 -0.55 2.51 -15.07
CA MET A 66 -1.25 3.04 -16.24
C MET A 66 -0.28 3.50 -17.34
N LYS A 67 0.79 4.22 -16.97
CA LYS A 67 1.80 4.72 -17.92
C LYS A 67 2.52 3.58 -18.65
N ASN A 68 2.79 2.49 -17.94
CA ASN A 68 3.50 1.33 -18.48
C ASN A 68 2.56 0.32 -19.14
N GLN A 69 1.24 0.56 -19.12
CA GLN A 69 0.21 -0.35 -19.65
C GLN A 69 0.15 -1.70 -18.93
N ASP A 70 0.50 -1.70 -17.64
CA ASP A 70 0.44 -2.88 -16.78
C ASP A 70 -0.87 -2.94 -15.99
N PRO A 71 -1.23 -4.13 -15.45
CA PRO A 71 -2.41 -4.30 -14.63
C PRO A 71 -2.44 -3.36 -13.40
N ILE A 72 -3.63 -2.79 -13.12
CA ILE A 72 -3.85 -1.97 -11.93
C ILE A 72 -4.26 -2.87 -10.77
N GLY A 73 -3.69 -2.64 -9.59
CA GLY A 73 -3.98 -3.46 -8.44
C GLY A 73 -3.69 -2.79 -7.11
N VAL A 74 -3.96 -3.54 -6.06
CA VAL A 74 -3.69 -3.17 -4.68
C VAL A 74 -3.10 -4.37 -3.96
N THR A 75 -2.14 -4.10 -3.08
CA THR A 75 -1.51 -5.07 -2.20
C THR A 75 -1.69 -4.64 -0.75
N ILE A 76 -2.13 -5.58 0.11
CA ILE A 76 -1.95 -5.49 1.56
C ILE A 76 -0.70 -6.30 1.92
N HIS A 77 0.25 -5.68 2.60
CA HIS A 77 1.50 -6.34 2.99
C HIS A 77 1.90 -5.98 4.43
N LYS A 78 2.70 -6.84 5.05
CA LYS A 78 3.36 -6.54 6.33
C LYS A 78 4.41 -5.45 6.11
N VAL A 79 4.50 -4.50 7.02
CA VAL A 79 5.52 -3.45 7.00
C VAL A 79 6.78 -3.97 7.66
N ASN A 80 7.93 -3.76 7.03
CA ASN A 80 9.24 -4.04 7.58
C ASN A 80 10.12 -2.78 7.51
N LYS A 81 11.44 -2.93 7.64
CA LYS A 81 12.40 -1.81 7.55
C LYS A 81 12.52 -1.20 6.14
N GLY A 82 12.12 -1.93 5.11
CA GLY A 82 12.15 -1.52 3.71
C GLY A 82 10.88 -0.77 3.29
N ILE A 83 10.87 -0.26 2.07
CA ILE A 83 9.72 0.46 1.50
C ILE A 83 8.96 -0.49 0.58
N ASP A 84 7.77 -0.91 1.03
CA ASP A 84 6.90 -1.83 0.28
C ASP A 84 7.57 -3.18 -0.08
N GLU A 85 8.41 -3.69 0.81
CA GLU A 85 9.19 -4.95 0.62
C GLU A 85 8.77 -6.08 1.56
N GLY A 86 7.81 -5.85 2.44
CA GLY A 86 7.41 -6.86 3.39
C GLY A 86 6.47 -7.90 2.79
N GLU A 87 6.23 -8.95 3.57
CA GLU A 87 5.44 -10.10 3.17
C GLU A 87 4.04 -9.69 2.68
N ILE A 88 3.71 -10.09 1.46
CA ILE A 88 2.38 -9.84 0.88
C ILE A 88 1.36 -10.73 1.59
N VAL A 89 0.27 -10.12 2.07
CA VAL A 89 -0.86 -10.81 2.73
C VAL A 89 -2.00 -11.03 1.75
N LEU A 90 -2.30 -10.02 0.93
CA LEU A 90 -3.39 -10.05 -0.03
C LEU A 90 -3.02 -9.19 -1.24
N GLN A 91 -3.40 -9.64 -2.43
CA GLN A 91 -3.30 -8.86 -3.65
C GLN A 91 -4.60 -8.94 -4.44
N LYS A 92 -5.03 -7.83 -5.03
CA LYS A 92 -6.22 -7.75 -5.88
C LYS A 92 -5.94 -6.92 -7.12
N ILE A 93 -6.30 -7.47 -8.28
CA ILE A 93 -6.25 -6.79 -9.58
C ILE A 93 -7.61 -6.17 -9.88
N TYR A 94 -7.62 -4.99 -10.46
CA TYR A 94 -8.82 -4.31 -10.95
C TYR A 94 -8.90 -4.38 -12.47
N PRO A 95 -10.10 -4.48 -13.05
CA PRO A 95 -10.27 -4.45 -14.50
C PRO A 95 -9.72 -3.16 -15.11
N THR A 96 -8.98 -3.29 -16.20
CA THR A 96 -8.52 -2.13 -16.98
C THR A 96 -9.71 -1.45 -17.66
N ARG A 97 -9.80 -0.14 -17.45
CA ARG A 97 -10.83 0.79 -17.94
C ARG A 97 -10.16 1.95 -18.68
N THR A 98 -10.50 2.14 -19.95
CA THR A 98 -9.95 3.22 -20.79
C THR A 98 -10.59 4.58 -20.48
N ASP A 99 -11.76 4.58 -19.87
CA ASP A 99 -12.48 5.78 -19.44
C ASP A 99 -12.06 6.26 -18.04
N PHE A 100 -11.30 5.46 -17.28
CA PHE A 100 -10.87 5.80 -15.93
C PHE A 100 -9.64 6.70 -15.90
N THR A 101 -9.64 7.62 -14.95
CA THR A 101 -8.46 8.40 -14.58
C THR A 101 -7.71 7.74 -13.43
N VAL A 102 -6.50 8.21 -13.12
CA VAL A 102 -5.76 7.77 -11.91
C VAL A 102 -6.62 7.96 -10.67
N TYR A 103 -7.33 9.09 -10.57
CA TYR A 103 -8.24 9.39 -9.48
C TYR A 103 -9.41 8.40 -9.37
N ASP A 104 -10.01 7.98 -10.50
CA ASP A 104 -11.10 6.99 -10.48
C ASP A 104 -10.66 5.63 -9.94
N TYR A 105 -9.48 5.15 -10.35
CA TYR A 105 -8.93 3.92 -9.77
C TYR A 105 -8.68 4.06 -8.27
N TYR A 106 -8.09 5.17 -7.82
CA TYR A 106 -7.92 5.41 -6.40
C TYR A 106 -9.27 5.40 -5.68
N ARG A 107 -10.30 6.06 -6.20
CA ARG A 107 -11.64 6.03 -5.58
C ARG A 107 -12.17 4.62 -5.40
N VAL A 108 -12.04 3.77 -6.42
CA VAL A 108 -12.47 2.37 -6.33
C VAL A 108 -11.65 1.60 -5.29
N ILE A 109 -10.32 1.74 -5.29
CA ILE A 109 -9.42 1.10 -4.34
C ILE A 109 -9.73 1.52 -2.90
N TYR A 110 -9.91 2.83 -2.67
CA TYR A 110 -10.23 3.37 -1.34
C TYR A 110 -11.62 2.94 -0.88
N ARG A 111 -12.61 2.86 -1.78
CA ARG A 111 -13.93 2.30 -1.46
C ARG A 111 -13.87 0.83 -1.06
N ASP A 112 -12.97 0.05 -1.66
CA ASP A 112 -12.81 -1.37 -1.38
C ASP A 112 -11.92 -1.66 -0.16
N THR A 113 -11.13 -0.67 0.29
CA THR A 113 -10.14 -0.83 1.37
C THR A 113 -10.71 -1.46 2.65
N PRO A 114 -11.90 -1.11 3.16
CA PRO A 114 -12.46 -1.78 4.34
C PRO A 114 -12.60 -3.29 4.18
N ASN A 115 -13.05 -3.76 3.01
CA ASN A 115 -13.18 -5.18 2.71
C ASN A 115 -11.81 -5.87 2.62
N LEU A 116 -10.81 -5.18 2.04
CA LEU A 116 -9.45 -5.67 1.93
C LEU A 116 -8.79 -5.85 3.30
N ILE A 117 -9.02 -4.92 4.23
CA ILE A 117 -8.56 -5.02 5.63
C ILE A 117 -9.17 -6.26 6.28
N ILE A 118 -10.50 -6.41 6.25
CA ILE A 118 -11.17 -7.57 6.85
C ILE A 118 -10.66 -8.89 6.25
N SER A 119 -10.51 -8.94 4.93
CA SER A 119 -10.00 -10.12 4.22
C SER A 119 -8.55 -10.43 4.60
N SER A 120 -7.70 -9.40 4.73
CA SER A 120 -6.30 -9.58 5.15
C SER A 120 -6.17 -10.11 6.58
N LEU A 121 -7.07 -9.70 7.49
CA LEU A 121 -7.06 -10.22 8.86
C LEU A 121 -7.41 -11.71 8.90
N LYS A 122 -8.45 -12.12 8.15
CA LYS A 122 -8.81 -13.55 8.02
C LYS A 122 -7.66 -14.37 7.44
N LEU A 123 -6.93 -13.83 6.46
CA LEU A 123 -5.77 -14.48 5.85
C LEU A 123 -4.52 -14.51 6.73
N LEU A 124 -4.47 -13.73 7.81
CA LEU A 124 -3.38 -13.81 8.79
C LEU A 124 -3.61 -14.92 9.81
N GLU A 125 -4.88 -15.29 10.06
CA GLU A 125 -5.24 -16.42 10.90
C GLU A 125 -5.06 -17.76 10.19
N ASP A 126 -5.00 -17.77 8.85
CA ASP A 126 -4.83 -18.97 8.04
C ASP A 126 -3.36 -19.32 7.81
N GLU A 127 -2.86 -20.27 8.59
CA GLU A 127 -1.49 -20.80 8.48
C GLU A 127 -1.23 -21.58 7.18
N LYS A 128 -2.27 -21.94 6.41
CA LYS A 128 -2.16 -22.75 5.18
C LYS A 128 -2.30 -21.92 3.90
N ARG A 129 -2.18 -20.59 3.98
CA ARG A 129 -2.28 -19.74 2.80
C ARG A 129 -1.20 -20.07 1.77
N GLU A 130 -1.63 -20.23 0.52
CA GLU A 130 -0.71 -20.40 -0.59
C GLU A 130 0.08 -19.10 -0.84
N PRO A 131 1.36 -19.20 -1.25
CA PRO A 131 2.14 -18.03 -1.60
C PRO A 131 1.53 -17.33 -2.83
N ILE A 132 1.50 -16.00 -2.77
CA ILE A 132 1.01 -15.19 -3.89
C ILE A 132 2.05 -15.23 -5.02
N ILE A 133 1.66 -15.77 -6.17
CA ILE A 133 2.51 -15.81 -7.37
C ILE A 133 2.51 -14.44 -8.04
N HIS A 134 3.69 -13.84 -8.15
CA HIS A 134 3.87 -12.55 -8.80
C HIS A 134 3.96 -12.70 -10.32
N GLN A 135 3.25 -11.85 -11.05
CA GLN A 135 3.28 -11.82 -12.52
C GLN A 135 4.20 -10.74 -13.09
N LEU A 136 4.61 -9.77 -12.25
CA LEU A 136 5.41 -8.61 -12.64
C LEU A 136 6.74 -8.60 -11.88
N SER A 137 7.78 -8.13 -12.56
CA SER A 137 9.11 -7.96 -12.00
C SER A 137 9.18 -6.83 -10.97
N ASP A 138 10.09 -6.95 -10.01
CA ASP A 138 10.37 -5.93 -9.01
C ASP A 138 10.68 -4.56 -9.66
N SER A 139 10.06 -3.50 -9.16
CA SER A 139 10.30 -2.13 -9.61
C SER A 139 9.96 -1.12 -8.52
N TYR A 140 10.68 0.00 -8.54
CA TYR A 140 10.50 1.11 -7.61
C TYR A 140 10.35 2.41 -8.37
N TYR A 141 9.38 3.24 -7.98
CA TYR A 141 9.16 4.55 -8.58
C TYR A 141 9.02 5.65 -7.53
N SER A 142 9.63 6.79 -7.82
CA SER A 142 9.50 8.02 -7.03
C SER A 142 8.33 8.87 -7.54
N LEU A 143 8.21 10.11 -7.07
CA LEU A 143 7.17 11.03 -7.54
C LEU A 143 7.33 11.29 -9.05
N PRO A 144 6.28 11.20 -9.86
CA PRO A 144 6.37 11.51 -11.27
C PRO A 144 6.88 12.93 -11.52
N THR A 145 7.89 13.04 -12.37
CA THR A 145 8.44 14.30 -12.83
C THR A 145 7.48 15.02 -13.79
N LYS A 146 7.72 16.31 -14.04
CA LYS A 146 6.96 17.06 -15.06
C LYS A 146 7.04 16.41 -16.45
N ALA A 147 8.15 15.78 -16.79
CA ALA A 147 8.32 15.08 -18.06
C ALA A 147 7.42 13.85 -18.14
N GLU A 148 7.30 13.10 -17.05
CA GLU A 148 6.45 11.91 -16.99
C GLU A 148 4.97 12.27 -17.03
N PHE A 149 4.54 13.35 -16.36
CA PHE A 149 3.19 13.87 -16.52
C PHE A 149 2.88 14.27 -17.97
N LYS A 150 3.83 14.91 -18.67
CA LYS A 150 3.65 15.25 -20.09
C LYS A 150 3.57 14.00 -20.98
N ALA A 151 4.37 12.98 -20.71
CA ALA A 151 4.31 11.73 -21.45
C ALA A 151 2.98 11.00 -21.20
N PHE A 152 2.51 10.99 -19.95
CA PHE A 152 1.24 10.40 -19.54
C PHE A 152 0.05 11.02 -20.27
N THR A 153 -0.03 12.36 -20.31
CA THR A 153 -1.12 13.05 -21.01
C THR A 153 -1.04 12.92 -22.53
N ARG A 154 0.16 12.90 -23.12
CA ARG A 154 0.36 12.63 -24.55
C ARG A 154 -0.08 11.22 -24.96
N ALA A 155 -0.01 10.26 -24.04
CA ALA A 155 -0.54 8.91 -24.23
C ALA A 155 -2.07 8.83 -24.06
N GLY A 156 -2.77 9.97 -23.89
CA GLY A 156 -4.22 10.02 -23.70
C GLY A 156 -4.68 9.66 -22.29
N LEU A 157 -3.77 9.42 -21.35
CA LEU A 157 -4.10 9.09 -19.97
C LEU A 157 -4.36 10.35 -19.14
N ARG A 158 -5.26 10.25 -18.16
CA ARG A 158 -5.73 11.39 -17.35
C ARG A 158 -5.51 11.14 -15.87
N PHE A 159 -5.08 12.17 -15.15
CA PHE A 159 -4.84 12.09 -13.71
C PHE A 159 -6.14 12.27 -12.90
N ILE A 160 -6.98 13.23 -13.30
CA ILE A 160 -8.33 13.50 -12.77
C ILE A 160 -9.32 13.45 -13.91
#